data_AF-A0A529NLD1-F1
#
_entry.id   AF-A0A529NLD1-F1
#
_cell.length_a   1.000
_cell.length_b   1.000
_cell.length_c   1.000
_cell.angle_alpha   90.00
_cell.angle_beta   90.00
_cell.angle_gamma   90.00
#
_symmetry.space_group_name_H-M   'P 1'
#
loop_
_entity.id
_entity.type
_entity.pdbx_description
1 polymer ?
#
loop_
_entity_poly.entity_id
_entity_poly.type
_entity_poly.pdbx_seq_one_letter_code
_entity_poly.pdbx_strand_id
1 'polypeptide(L)'
;GLAAAVHLLEQGVPVKLYEAGTAVASNLRDWGHVRVFTPWRYCVDRAARELLEATGWKMPDPETFPTADDLVALYLEPLARLPELSPVIETGARVTGISRWGADKVRGGGREARPFMLVVETAGGIRRDRARAVIDASGTWRTPN
;
A
#
# COMPACT_ATOMS: atom_id res chain seq x y z
N GLY A 1 0.36 2.90 -0.87
CA GLY A 1 -0.36 1.62 -0.75
C GLY A 1 -1.70 1.81 -0.09
N LEU A 2 -1.73 2.02 1.23
CA LEU A 2 -2.95 2.12 2.03
C LEU A 2 -3.94 3.18 1.53
N ALA A 3 -3.49 4.42 1.28
CA ALA A 3 -4.37 5.46 0.73
C ALA A 3 -5.06 5.01 -0.58
N ALA A 4 -4.32 4.44 -1.53
CA ALA A 4 -4.91 3.93 -2.77
C ALA A 4 -5.95 2.81 -2.51
N ALA A 5 -5.72 1.94 -1.53
CA ALA A 5 -6.69 0.93 -1.14
C ALA A 5 -7.97 1.55 -0.55
N VAL A 6 -7.87 2.58 0.29
CA VAL A 6 -9.03 3.32 0.82
C VAL A 6 -9.87 3.88 -0.31
N HIS A 7 -9.27 4.65 -1.22
CA HIS A 7 -9.98 5.25 -2.35
C HIS A 7 -10.67 4.20 -3.25
N LEU A 8 -10.05 3.04 -3.46
CA LEU A 8 -10.65 1.95 -4.24
C LEU A 8 -11.84 1.31 -3.51
N LEU A 9 -11.71 1.09 -2.21
CA LEU A 9 -12.79 0.53 -1.38
C LEU A 9 -13.99 1.46 -1.30
N GLU A 10 -13.78 2.78 -1.15
CA GLU A 10 -14.86 3.78 -1.18
C GLU A 10 -15.65 3.76 -2.49
N GLN A 11 -14.99 3.44 -3.60
CA GLN A 11 -15.61 3.32 -4.92
C GLN A 11 -16.19 1.92 -5.20
N GLY A 12 -16.18 1.00 -4.21
CA GLY A 12 -16.64 -0.37 -4.38
C GLY A 12 -15.78 -1.20 -5.33
N VAL A 13 -14.52 -0.80 -5.57
CA VAL A 13 -13.59 -1.52 -6.43
C VAL A 13 -12.81 -2.55 -5.59
N PRO A 14 -12.91 -3.86 -5.90
CA PRO A 14 -12.13 -4.87 -5.20
C PRO A 14 -10.63 -4.61 -5.32
N VAL A 15 -9.92 -4.62 -4.20
CA VAL A 15 -8.48 -4.36 -4.11
C VAL A 15 -7.80 -5.46 -3.30
N LYS A 16 -6.52 -5.71 -3.61
CA LYS A 16 -5.61 -6.53 -2.82
C LYS A 16 -4.29 -5.76 -2.70
N LEU A 17 -3.78 -5.61 -1.49
CA LEU A 17 -2.53 -4.92 -1.18
C LEU A 17 -1.49 -5.96 -0.74
N TYR A 18 -0.37 -6.02 -1.45
CA TYR A 18 0.77 -6.87 -1.09
C TYR A 18 1.85 -6.01 -0.42
N GLU A 19 2.25 -6.40 0.79
CA GLU A 19 3.35 -5.81 1.54
C GLU A 19 4.44 -6.88 1.75
N ALA A 20 5.66 -6.58 1.31
CA ALA A 20 6.78 -7.52 1.41
C ALA A 20 7.27 -7.70 2.85
N GLY A 21 7.11 -6.69 3.70
CA GLY A 21 7.46 -6.75 5.12
C GLY A 21 6.42 -7.49 5.96
N THR A 22 6.80 -7.85 7.18
CA THR A 22 5.93 -8.56 8.13
C THR A 22 4.82 -7.67 8.73
N ALA A 23 4.89 -6.35 8.51
CA ALA A 23 3.90 -5.37 8.93
C ALA A 23 3.78 -4.27 7.87
N VAL A 24 2.64 -3.55 7.86
CA VAL A 24 2.47 -2.38 6.99
C VAL A 24 3.52 -1.33 7.28
N ALA A 25 3.97 -0.58 6.27
CA ALA A 25 4.93 0.52 6.42
C ALA A 25 6.33 0.08 6.92
N SER A 26 6.79 -1.12 6.59
CA SER A 26 8.11 -1.62 7.03
C SER A 26 9.26 -0.69 6.69
N ASN A 27 9.27 -0.08 5.49
CA ASN A 27 10.35 0.83 5.09
C ASN A 27 10.45 2.08 5.98
N LEU A 28 9.32 2.57 6.54
CA LEU A 28 9.37 3.73 7.45
C LEU A 28 10.08 3.36 8.76
N ARG A 29 9.91 2.13 9.24
CA ARG A 29 10.52 1.68 10.50
C ARG A 29 12.04 1.60 10.42
N ASP A 30 12.61 1.39 9.23
CA ASP A 30 14.07 1.39 9.04
C ASP A 30 14.71 2.74 9.43
N TRP A 31 13.95 3.83 9.33
CA TRP A 31 14.35 5.19 9.72
C TRP A 31 13.34 5.82 10.69
N GLY A 32 12.72 4.99 11.53
CA GLY A 32 11.62 5.37 12.43
C GLY A 32 11.86 6.65 13.23
N HIS A 33 13.07 6.81 13.75
CA HIS A 33 13.51 7.96 14.55
C HIS A 33 13.64 9.28 13.77
N VAL A 34 13.65 9.26 12.44
CA VAL A 34 13.86 10.46 11.62
C VAL A 34 12.56 11.26 11.55
N ARG A 35 12.65 12.54 11.90
CA ARG A 35 11.58 13.52 11.72
C ARG A 35 11.43 13.90 10.25
N VAL A 36 10.23 13.78 9.70
CA VAL A 36 9.94 14.24 8.35
C VAL A 36 9.80 15.76 8.34
N PHE A 37 10.18 16.39 7.21
CA PHE A 37 10.05 17.85 7.01
C PHE A 37 8.61 18.28 6.64
N THR A 38 7.65 17.36 6.68
CA THR A 38 6.25 17.58 6.32
C THR A 38 5.39 17.51 7.59
N PRO A 39 4.59 18.54 7.90
CA PRO A 39 3.72 18.53 9.08
C PRO A 39 2.53 17.57 8.88
N TRP A 40 1.94 17.12 9.99
CA TRP A 40 0.84 16.14 10.02
C TRP A 40 -0.27 16.42 9.00
N ARG A 41 -0.69 17.68 8.85
CA ARG A 41 -1.77 18.08 7.91
C ARG A 41 -1.57 17.62 6.47
N TYR A 42 -0.33 17.40 6.05
CA TYR A 42 0.01 16.96 4.69
C TYR A 42 0.46 15.49 4.63
N CYS A 43 0.64 14.83 5.77
CA CYS A 43 1.02 13.41 5.83
C CYS A 43 -0.17 12.45 5.77
N VAL A 44 -1.38 12.94 6.06
CA VAL A 44 -2.60 12.12 6.16
C VAL A 44 -3.47 12.35 4.93
N ASP A 45 -3.84 11.25 4.25
CA ASP A 45 -4.78 11.30 3.14
C ASP A 45 -6.21 11.60 3.64
N ARG A 46 -6.98 12.37 2.87
CA ARG A 46 -8.32 12.82 3.27
C ARG A 46 -9.29 11.66 3.49
N ALA A 47 -9.34 10.70 2.56
CA ALA A 47 -10.24 9.55 2.66
C ALA A 47 -9.83 8.63 3.82
N ALA A 48 -8.53 8.39 3.97
CA ALA A 48 -8.00 7.63 5.10
C ALA A 48 -8.32 8.29 6.46
N ARG A 49 -8.26 9.62 6.53
CA ARG A 49 -8.66 10.39 7.72
C ARG A 49 -10.14 10.22 8.02
N GLU A 50 -11.02 10.40 7.03
CA GLU A 50 -12.48 10.27 7.21
C GLU A 50 -12.84 8.88 7.73
N LEU A 51 -12.22 7.83 7.17
CA LEU A 51 -12.41 6.45 7.61
C LEU A 51 -11.93 6.21 9.05
N LEU A 52 -10.78 6.77 9.45
CA LEU A 52 -10.24 6.67 10.80
C LEU A 52 -11.08 7.45 11.83
N GLU A 53 -11.49 8.68 11.51
CA GLU A 53 -12.28 9.52 12.41
C GLU A 53 -13.64 8.88 12.73
N ALA A 54 -14.20 8.09 11.80
CA ALA A 54 -15.41 7.30 12.05
C ALA A 54 -15.25 6.25 13.17
N THR A 55 -14.01 5.84 13.48
CA THR A 55 -13.70 4.94 14.62
C THR A 55 -13.24 5.68 15.86
N GLY A 56 -13.40 7.00 15.92
CA GLY A 56 -12.99 7.84 17.06
C GLY A 56 -11.50 8.16 17.09
N TRP A 57 -10.74 7.85 16.02
CA TRP A 57 -9.36 8.31 15.88
C TRP A 57 -9.31 9.83 15.85
N LYS A 58 -8.26 10.42 16.43
CA LYS A 58 -8.01 11.86 16.42
C LYS A 58 -6.67 12.14 15.78
N MET A 59 -6.67 13.06 14.84
CA MET A 59 -5.44 13.54 14.22
C MET A 59 -4.54 14.21 15.27
N PRO A 60 -3.23 13.89 15.30
CA PRO A 60 -2.25 14.66 16.06
C PRO A 60 -2.26 16.15 15.65
N ASP A 61 -1.60 17.02 16.42
CA ASP A 61 -1.53 18.45 16.11
C ASP A 61 -1.08 18.67 14.64
N PRO A 62 -1.96 19.25 13.79
CA PRO A 62 -1.72 19.39 12.36
C PRO A 62 -0.45 20.18 12.00
N GLU A 63 0.04 21.03 12.91
CA GLU A 63 1.22 21.89 12.72
C GLU A 63 2.52 21.26 13.22
N THR A 64 2.45 20.09 13.87
CA THR A 64 3.64 19.36 14.34
C THR A 64 4.20 18.45 13.25
N PHE A 65 5.51 18.17 13.35
CA PHE A 65 6.27 17.36 12.40
C PHE A 65 6.51 15.96 12.97
N PRO A 66 5.88 14.91 12.41
CA PRO A 66 6.06 13.55 12.91
C PRO A 66 7.44 12.98 12.62
N THR A 67 7.84 12.01 13.42
CA THR A 67 8.83 11.01 13.04
C THR A 67 8.20 9.93 12.15
N ALA A 68 9.02 9.13 11.46
CA ALA A 68 8.48 7.97 10.74
C ALA A 68 7.74 7.00 11.68
N ASP A 69 8.24 6.79 12.90
CA ASP A 69 7.56 5.97 13.90
C ASP A 69 6.22 6.58 14.32
N ASP A 70 6.13 7.91 14.44
CA ASP A 70 4.84 8.57 14.70
C ASP A 70 3.85 8.33 13.56
N LEU A 71 4.28 8.44 12.30
CA LEU A 71 3.42 8.13 11.13
C LEU A 71 2.94 6.68 11.15
N VAL A 72 3.81 5.75 11.52
CA VAL A 72 3.48 4.33 11.59
C VAL A 72 2.48 4.08 12.72
N ALA A 73 2.82 4.48 13.95
CA ALA A 73 2.07 4.14 15.16
C ALA A 73 0.73 4.87 15.26
N LEU A 74 0.70 6.16 14.88
CA LEU A 74 -0.47 7.01 15.07
C LEU A 74 -1.38 7.06 13.84
N TYR A 75 -0.94 6.62 12.66
CA TYR A 75 -1.74 6.72 11.43
C TYR A 75 -1.81 5.41 10.64
N LEU A 76 -0.67 4.89 10.15
CA LEU A 76 -0.68 3.79 9.18
C LEU A 76 -1.09 2.44 9.80
N GLU A 77 -0.67 2.15 11.02
CA GLU A 77 -1.09 0.94 11.74
C GLU A 77 -2.58 0.96 12.14
N PRO A 78 -3.11 2.02 12.78
CA PRO A 78 -4.53 2.14 13.04
C PRO A 78 -5.37 1.96 11.76
N LEU A 79 -4.96 2.62 10.67
CA LEU A 79 -5.65 2.53 9.38
C LEU A 79 -5.67 1.09 8.85
N ALA A 80 -4.53 0.39 8.87
CA ALA A 80 -4.42 -0.97 8.37
C ALA A 80 -5.23 -2.00 9.19
N ARG A 81 -5.51 -1.71 10.47
CA ARG A 81 -6.30 -2.59 11.35
C ARG A 81 -7.81 -2.42 11.17
N LEU A 82 -8.26 -1.42 10.42
CA LEU A 82 -9.68 -1.21 10.18
C LEU A 82 -10.30 -2.44 9.49
N PRO A 83 -11.53 -2.85 9.86
CA PRO A 83 -12.21 -4.00 9.25
C PRO A 83 -12.36 -3.91 7.73
N GLU A 84 -12.42 -2.71 7.19
CA GLU A 84 -12.53 -2.43 5.76
C GLU A 84 -11.21 -2.73 5.02
N LEU A 85 -10.06 -2.54 5.67
CA LEU A 85 -8.74 -2.65 5.07
C LEU A 85 -8.00 -3.94 5.42
N SER A 86 -8.09 -4.39 6.67
CA SER A 86 -7.35 -5.56 7.13
C SER A 86 -7.54 -6.83 6.27
N PRO A 87 -8.72 -7.14 5.70
CA PRO A 87 -8.89 -8.34 4.86
C PRO A 87 -8.19 -8.26 3.51
N VAL A 88 -7.95 -7.05 2.99
CA VAL A 88 -7.34 -6.84 1.67
C VAL A 88 -5.81 -6.70 1.75
N ILE A 89 -5.25 -6.57 2.95
CA ILE A 89 -3.81 -6.44 3.17
C ILE A 89 -3.19 -7.83 3.37
N GLU A 90 -2.14 -8.12 2.62
CA GLU A 90 -1.32 -9.31 2.80
C GLU A 90 0.13 -8.91 3.05
N THR A 91 0.56 -9.02 4.30
CA THR A 91 1.95 -8.85 4.72
C THR A 91 2.77 -10.12 4.48
N GLY A 92 4.09 -9.99 4.39
CA GLY A 92 4.99 -11.09 4.06
C GLY A 92 4.81 -11.61 2.62
N ALA A 93 4.22 -10.78 1.75
CA ALA A 93 3.94 -11.10 0.35
C ALA A 93 4.69 -10.12 -0.56
N ARG A 94 5.76 -10.62 -1.19
CA ARG A 94 6.59 -9.85 -2.12
C ARG A 94 6.13 -10.10 -3.54
N VAL A 95 5.77 -9.05 -4.26
CA VAL A 95 5.62 -9.11 -5.71
C VAL A 95 7.02 -9.06 -6.34
N THR A 96 7.44 -10.14 -7.00
CA THR A 96 8.77 -10.26 -7.63
C THR A 96 8.72 -10.11 -9.15
N GLY A 97 7.52 -10.14 -9.74
CA GLY A 97 7.35 -9.95 -11.17
C GLY A 97 5.94 -9.49 -11.53
N ILE A 98 5.85 -8.61 -12.51
CA ILE A 98 4.59 -8.14 -13.09
C ILE A 98 4.71 -8.30 -14.61
N SER A 99 3.74 -8.98 -15.21
CA SER A 99 3.66 -9.20 -16.66
C SER A 99 2.21 -9.12 -17.13
N ARG A 100 1.95 -9.21 -18.44
CA ARG A 100 0.59 -9.35 -18.98
C ARG A 100 0.34 -10.77 -19.45
N TRP A 101 -0.83 -11.31 -19.13
CA TRP A 101 -1.18 -12.70 -19.46
C TRP A 101 -1.09 -12.97 -20.97
N GLY A 102 -0.33 -14.01 -21.35
CA GLY A 102 -0.18 -14.46 -22.74
C GLY A 102 0.50 -13.45 -23.68
N ALA A 103 1.15 -12.40 -23.16
CA ALA A 103 1.87 -11.45 -23.99
C ALA A 103 3.24 -12.04 -24.37
N ASP A 104 3.28 -12.72 -25.51
CA ASP A 104 4.53 -12.84 -26.27
C ASP A 104 4.92 -11.44 -26.80
N LYS A 105 6.20 -11.19 -27.07
CA LYS A 105 6.76 -9.87 -27.47
C LYS A 105 6.16 -9.29 -28.76
N VAL A 106 5.25 -10.03 -29.41
CA VAL A 106 4.60 -9.67 -30.67
C VAL A 106 3.52 -8.61 -30.42
N ARG A 107 3.65 -7.47 -31.12
CA ARG A 107 2.75 -6.30 -31.11
C ARG A 107 1.36 -6.64 -31.69
N GLY A 108 0.60 -7.52 -31.04
CA GLY A 108 -0.79 -7.81 -31.38
C GLY A 108 -1.76 -6.87 -30.67
N GLY A 109 -2.82 -6.44 -31.37
CA GLY A 109 -3.91 -5.66 -30.80
C GLY A 109 -4.55 -6.34 -29.57
N GLY A 110 -5.10 -5.54 -28.66
CA GLY A 110 -5.77 -6.03 -27.45
C GLY A 110 -4.86 -6.24 -26.22
N ARG A 111 -3.59 -5.83 -26.26
CA ARG A 111 -2.65 -5.91 -25.12
C ARG A 111 -3.17 -5.18 -23.87
N GLU A 112 -3.84 -4.05 -24.04
CA GLU A 112 -4.39 -3.25 -22.94
C GLU A 112 -5.51 -3.97 -22.19
N ALA A 113 -6.30 -4.78 -22.89
CA ALA A 113 -7.43 -5.52 -22.34
C ALA A 113 -7.04 -6.79 -21.57
N ARG A 114 -5.77 -7.22 -21.63
CA ARG A 114 -5.31 -8.45 -20.96
C ARG A 114 -4.96 -8.19 -19.49
N PRO A 115 -5.36 -9.07 -18.55
CA PRO A 115 -5.02 -8.89 -17.15
C PRO A 115 -3.51 -8.97 -16.93
N PHE A 116 -3.05 -8.25 -15.91
CA PHE A 116 -1.74 -8.45 -15.33
C PHE A 116 -1.67 -9.81 -14.64
N MET A 117 -0.48 -10.41 -14.67
CA MET A 117 -0.09 -11.56 -13.87
C MET A 117 1.04 -11.11 -12.95
N LEU A 118 0.81 -11.30 -11.65
CA LEU A 118 1.75 -10.99 -10.58
C LEU A 118 2.38 -12.30 -10.10
N VAL A 119 3.70 -12.32 -9.97
CA VAL A 119 4.41 -13.39 -9.25
C VAL A 119 4.57 -12.91 -7.82
N VAL A 120 3.92 -13.62 -6.89
CA VAL A 120 3.90 -13.29 -5.46
C VAL A 120 4.65 -14.37 -4.70
N GLU A 121 5.69 -13.97 -3.99
CA GLU A 121 6.49 -14.82 -3.12
C GLU A 121 6.07 -14.60 -1.66
N THR A 122 5.81 -15.70 -0.95
CA THR A 122 5.45 -15.73 0.47
C THR A 122 6.26 -16.82 1.18
N ALA A 123 6.16 -16.89 2.51
CA ALA A 123 6.74 -18.00 3.27
C ALA A 123 6.21 -19.39 2.85
N GLY A 124 4.98 -19.46 2.28
CA GLY A 124 4.38 -20.68 1.76
C GLY A 124 4.80 -21.03 0.33
N GLY A 125 5.67 -20.24 -0.29
CA GLY A 125 6.14 -20.42 -1.66
C GLY A 125 5.64 -19.35 -2.63
N ILE A 126 5.82 -19.63 -3.92
CA ILE A 126 5.54 -18.72 -5.03
C ILE A 126 4.20 -19.06 -5.66
N ARG A 127 3.35 -18.04 -5.85
CA ARG A 127 2.08 -18.16 -6.58
C ARG A 127 1.90 -17.07 -7.63
N ARG A 128 0.87 -17.22 -8.45
CA ARG A 128 0.53 -16.27 -9.52
C ARG A 128 -0.88 -15.74 -9.34
N ASP A 129 -0.98 -14.43 -9.18
CA ASP A 129 -2.26 -13.73 -8.98
C ASP A 129 -2.57 -12.88 -10.22
N ARG A 130 -3.86 -12.71 -10.55
CA ARG A 130 -4.30 -11.90 -11.71
C ARG A 130 -4.92 -10.59 -11.23
N ALA A 131 -4.65 -9.52 -11.96
CA ALA A 131 -5.26 -8.21 -11.69
C ALA A 131 -5.60 -7.47 -12.99
N ARG A 132 -6.68 -6.70 -12.98
CA ARG A 132 -7.05 -5.84 -14.13
C ARG A 132 -6.19 -4.58 -14.23
N ALA A 133 -5.64 -4.13 -13.10
CA ALA A 133 -4.76 -2.98 -12.98
C ALA A 133 -3.78 -3.20 -11.83
N VAL A 134 -2.65 -2.51 -11.84
CA VAL A 134 -1.64 -2.55 -10.78
C VAL A 134 -1.23 -1.11 -10.46
N ILE A 135 -1.20 -0.78 -9.17
CA ILE A 135 -0.61 0.45 -8.64
C ILE A 135 0.67 0.05 -7.91
N ASP A 136 1.81 0.50 -8.41
CA ASP A 136 3.08 0.32 -7.71
C ASP A 136 3.23 1.41 -6.64
N ALA A 137 3.34 0.97 -5.38
CA ALA A 137 3.54 1.83 -4.23
C ALA A 137 4.71 1.35 -3.36
N SER A 138 5.69 0.67 -3.97
CA SER A 138 6.88 0.12 -3.29
C SER A 138 7.86 1.21 -2.83
N GLY A 139 7.75 2.41 -3.40
CA GLY A 139 8.66 3.54 -3.12
C GLY A 139 10.07 3.29 -3.65
N THR A 140 11.01 4.15 -3.30
CA THR A 140 12.41 4.08 -3.79
C THR A 140 13.41 3.64 -2.73
N TRP A 141 12.99 3.44 -1.47
CA TRP A 141 13.89 3.18 -0.34
C TRP A 141 14.84 2.00 -0.55
N ARG A 142 14.37 0.91 -1.16
CA ARG A 142 15.18 -0.30 -1.40
C ARG A 142 16.00 -0.25 -2.70
N THR A 143 15.82 0.78 -3.50
CA THR A 143 16.57 1.05 -4.73
C THR A 143 16.90 2.55 -4.78
N PRO A 144 17.84 3.02 -3.92
CA PRO A 144 18.28 4.41 -3.95
C PRO A 144 18.91 4.73 -5.31
N ASN A 145 18.73 5.95 -5.79
CA ASN A 145 19.39 6.45 -7.01
C ASN A 145 20.90 6.61 -6.81
#